data_AF-A0A3E0PNF8-F1
#
_entry.id   AF-A0A3E0PNF8-F1
#
_cell.length_a   1.000
_cell.length_b   1.000
_cell.length_c   1.000
_cell.angle_alpha   90.00
_cell.angle_beta   90.00
_cell.angle_gamma   90.00
#
_symmetry.space_group_name_H-M   'P 1'
#
loop_
_entity.id
_entity.type
_entity.pdbx_description
1 polymer ?
#
loop_
_entity_poly.entity_id
_entity_poly.type
_entity_poly.pdbx_seq_one_letter_code
_entity_poly.pdbx_strand_id
1 'polypeptide(L)'
;MAVVPGIPAEASEGFPALAGSEWTDIVREAFSRLPNLTPAGEPGSITGDAALDDRIWEIAFARGYEMRPTPASGLVVQDGHSMQEATADAWESLQAAAAAAGHDIVIHSAHRSVATQKAIFNADLDGSSDAAINDTLDFHAPPGASRHHTGYALDIKAAGGTIGGFEDTGAYEWISADNYQNAMLHGFVPSYPPDAPNQGPLPEPWEFVYVGLEVILDSDELLFYRNDGTFKYYNVNEDASLGSLITSGGGYSKSWSSITALDLDDVDNQDELLFYRDDGVFKFYDIASDGALGSPMLEGDGYSGGWSIITAVDLDGDHQDELLFYRSSDGTFKYYAVNPDGSLGSPIKSGSGYSTGWTAIEAVELDGGGDELLFYRTDGTFKFYAVSGDASLGSPILEGDGYTPGWSSITALDLDGGGHDELLFYKDDGTFKYYDVTAGGSLGSPIRSGVGYSQGWSVVAGIDLD
;
A
#
# COMPACT_ATOMS: atom_id res chain seq x y z
N MET A 1 21.71 -21.15 -9.64
CA MET A 1 21.19 -19.86 -10.14
C MET A 1 21.52 -19.74 -11.62
N ALA A 2 20.58 -20.14 -12.47
CA ALA A 2 20.59 -19.74 -13.87
C ALA A 2 19.69 -18.51 -13.96
N VAL A 3 20.25 -17.39 -14.39
CA VAL A 3 19.56 -16.11 -14.56
C VAL A 3 18.49 -16.30 -15.64
N VAL A 4 17.22 -16.04 -15.29
CA VAL A 4 16.10 -16.01 -16.24
C VAL A 4 16.34 -14.83 -17.20
N PRO A 5 16.24 -14.99 -18.52
CA PRO A 5 16.44 -13.88 -19.44
C PRO A 5 15.28 -12.88 -19.29
N GLY A 6 15.56 -11.71 -18.74
CA GLY A 6 14.60 -10.60 -18.66
C GLY A 6 14.45 -9.96 -17.27
N ILE A 7 14.86 -10.64 -16.20
CA ILE A 7 14.85 -10.08 -14.84
C ILE A 7 16.30 -9.83 -14.41
N PRO A 8 16.69 -8.59 -14.05
CA PRO A 8 18.03 -8.29 -13.55
C PRO A 8 18.38 -9.18 -12.35
N ALA A 9 19.63 -9.64 -12.28
CA ALA A 9 20.11 -10.48 -11.17
C ALA A 9 20.10 -9.76 -9.79
N GLU A 10 19.70 -8.49 -9.75
CA GLU A 10 19.61 -7.63 -8.56
C GLU A 10 18.23 -7.72 -7.87
N ALA A 11 17.21 -8.33 -8.49
CA ALA A 11 15.87 -8.47 -7.89
C ALA A 11 15.82 -9.42 -6.67
N SER A 12 16.84 -10.23 -6.40
CA SER A 12 16.81 -11.17 -5.25
C SER A 12 17.06 -10.50 -3.89
N GLU A 13 17.39 -9.21 -3.83
CA GLU A 13 17.63 -8.48 -2.58
C GLU A 13 16.48 -7.53 -2.17
N GLY A 14 15.41 -7.41 -2.98
CA GLY A 14 14.32 -6.46 -2.74
C GLY A 14 12.95 -7.05 -2.35
N PHE A 15 12.83 -8.37 -2.17
CA PHE A 15 11.53 -8.98 -1.81
C PHE A 15 11.29 -8.97 -0.29
N PRO A 16 10.07 -8.65 0.17
CA PRO A 16 9.74 -8.63 1.59
C PRO A 16 9.71 -10.04 2.18
N ALA A 17 9.99 -10.12 3.49
CA ALA A 17 9.94 -11.35 4.25
C ALA A 17 8.61 -11.46 5.02
N LEU A 18 7.49 -11.50 4.28
CA LEU A 18 6.13 -11.58 4.80
C LEU A 18 5.90 -12.70 5.82
N ALA A 19 5.14 -12.42 6.87
CA ALA A 19 4.74 -13.33 7.94
C ALA A 19 3.37 -12.97 8.53
N GLY A 20 2.65 -13.96 9.06
CA GLY A 20 1.42 -13.70 9.83
C GLY A 20 0.34 -12.96 9.02
N SER A 21 -0.15 -11.82 9.53
CA SER A 21 -1.21 -11.04 8.88
C SER A 21 -0.76 -10.33 7.61
N GLU A 22 0.54 -10.08 7.44
CA GLU A 22 1.11 -9.42 6.24
C GLU A 22 0.70 -10.16 4.95
N TRP A 23 0.58 -11.49 5.00
CA TRP A 23 0.07 -12.30 3.89
C TRP A 23 -1.37 -11.99 3.48
N THR A 24 -2.22 -11.67 4.46
CA THR A 24 -3.62 -11.30 4.18
C THR A 24 -3.75 -9.85 3.77
N ASP A 25 -2.88 -8.99 4.28
CA ASP A 25 -2.90 -7.55 4.04
C ASP A 25 -2.44 -7.25 2.61
N ILE A 26 -1.32 -7.82 2.16
CA ILE A 26 -0.85 -7.67 0.76
C ILE A 26 -1.88 -8.14 -0.27
N VAL A 27 -2.67 -9.18 0.04
CA VAL A 27 -3.73 -9.66 -0.87
C VAL A 27 -4.94 -8.73 -0.86
N ARG A 28 -5.22 -8.07 0.27
CA ARG A 28 -6.32 -7.10 0.38
C ARG A 28 -5.98 -5.85 -0.41
N GLU A 29 -4.78 -5.33 -0.21
CA GLU A 29 -4.19 -4.20 -0.92
C GLU A 29 -4.13 -4.46 -2.43
N ALA A 30 -3.65 -5.64 -2.85
CA ALA A 30 -3.69 -6.00 -4.25
C ALA A 30 -5.10 -5.96 -4.85
N PHE A 31 -6.15 -6.34 -4.11
CA PHE A 31 -7.50 -6.29 -4.64
C PHE A 31 -8.13 -4.90 -4.68
N SER A 32 -7.57 -3.89 -3.98
CA SER A 32 -7.97 -2.49 -4.19
C SER A 32 -7.30 -1.90 -5.43
N ARG A 33 -6.05 -2.28 -5.72
CA ARG A 33 -5.26 -1.73 -6.84
C ARG A 33 -5.48 -2.48 -8.17
N LEU A 34 -5.69 -3.80 -8.13
CA LEU A 34 -5.72 -4.61 -9.34
C LEU A 34 -6.92 -4.31 -10.24
N PRO A 35 -6.71 -4.16 -11.56
CA PRO A 35 -7.75 -3.69 -12.47
C PRO A 35 -8.83 -4.76 -12.73
N ASN A 36 -9.89 -4.33 -13.42
CA ASN A 36 -10.96 -5.20 -13.91
C ASN A 36 -11.74 -5.94 -12.80
N LEU A 37 -11.89 -5.30 -11.64
CA LEU A 37 -12.68 -5.79 -10.53
C LEU A 37 -13.93 -4.91 -10.32
N THR A 38 -15.07 -5.57 -10.13
CA THR A 38 -16.28 -4.94 -9.59
C THR A 38 -16.27 -5.19 -8.08
N PRO A 39 -16.50 -4.16 -7.25
CA PRO A 39 -16.53 -4.29 -5.79
C PRO A 39 -17.41 -5.44 -5.31
N ALA A 40 -16.99 -6.03 -4.19
CA ALA A 40 -17.70 -7.15 -3.59
C ALA A 40 -19.15 -6.78 -3.24
N GLY A 41 -20.07 -7.73 -3.46
CA GLY A 41 -21.46 -7.58 -3.03
C GLY A 41 -21.70 -8.04 -1.60
N GLU A 42 -22.94 -7.89 -1.15
CA GLU A 42 -23.39 -8.39 0.16
C GLU A 42 -23.50 -9.92 0.20
N PRO A 43 -23.44 -10.54 1.41
CA PRO A 43 -23.69 -11.97 1.62
C PRO A 43 -24.96 -12.47 0.95
N GLY A 44 -24.81 -13.45 0.06
CA GLY A 44 -25.92 -14.06 -0.67
C GLY A 44 -26.49 -15.32 0.00
N SER A 45 -27.64 -15.78 -0.48
CA SER A 45 -28.19 -17.09 -0.06
C SER A 45 -27.36 -18.25 -0.60
N ILE A 46 -27.08 -19.23 0.27
CA ILE A 46 -26.20 -20.39 0.02
C ILE A 46 -27.03 -21.67 -0.14
N THR A 47 -27.83 -22.03 0.85
CA THR A 47 -28.59 -23.28 0.91
C THR A 47 -30.06 -23.09 0.52
N GLY A 48 -30.57 -21.85 0.62
CA GLY A 48 -31.98 -21.53 0.49
C GLY A 48 -32.76 -21.61 1.80
N ASP A 49 -32.12 -22.00 2.91
CA ASP A 49 -32.62 -21.84 4.28
C ASP A 49 -31.94 -20.61 4.92
N ALA A 50 -32.72 -19.56 5.17
CA ALA A 50 -32.19 -18.30 5.68
C ALA A 50 -31.48 -18.44 7.04
N ALA A 51 -31.98 -19.29 7.94
CA ALA A 51 -31.36 -19.43 9.26
C ALA A 51 -30.02 -20.17 9.20
N LEU A 52 -29.90 -21.14 8.27
CA LEU A 52 -28.65 -21.83 8.01
C LEU A 52 -27.67 -20.91 7.28
N ASP A 53 -28.14 -20.15 6.29
CA ASP A 53 -27.30 -19.19 5.55
C ASP A 53 -26.73 -18.11 6.49
N ASP A 54 -27.55 -17.55 7.38
CA ASP A 54 -27.10 -16.60 8.41
C ASP A 54 -26.02 -17.20 9.31
N ARG A 55 -26.20 -18.47 9.72
CA ARG A 55 -25.24 -19.18 10.58
C ARG A 55 -23.93 -19.47 9.86
N ILE A 56 -23.98 -19.83 8.58
CA ILE A 56 -22.78 -20.05 7.76
C ILE A 56 -21.98 -18.75 7.66
N TRP A 57 -22.64 -17.64 7.32
CA TRP A 57 -21.96 -16.35 7.20
C TRP A 57 -21.39 -15.87 8.54
N GLU A 58 -22.11 -16.04 9.65
CA GLU A 58 -21.59 -15.71 10.98
C GLU A 58 -20.29 -16.46 11.29
N ILE A 59 -20.25 -17.77 11.03
CA ILE A 59 -19.04 -18.58 11.27
C ILE A 59 -17.94 -18.22 10.27
N ALA A 60 -18.28 -17.99 9.01
CA ALA A 60 -17.31 -17.64 7.97
C ALA A 60 -16.60 -16.32 8.30
N PHE A 61 -17.34 -15.26 8.64
CA PHE A 61 -16.75 -13.97 9.02
C PHE A 61 -15.92 -14.08 10.30
N ALA A 62 -16.36 -14.86 11.28
CA ALA A 62 -15.58 -15.11 12.50
C ALA A 62 -14.24 -15.84 12.24
N ARG A 63 -14.12 -16.51 11.08
CA ARG A 63 -12.88 -17.17 10.63
C ARG A 63 -12.03 -16.30 9.69
N GLY A 64 -12.53 -15.09 9.35
CA GLY A 64 -11.87 -14.13 8.47
C GLY A 64 -12.07 -14.38 6.97
N TYR A 65 -13.14 -15.08 6.59
CA TYR A 65 -13.63 -14.95 5.22
C TYR A 65 -14.12 -13.53 4.96
N GLU A 66 -13.87 -13.01 3.76
CA GLU A 66 -14.32 -11.69 3.33
C GLU A 66 -15.07 -11.85 2.00
N MET A 67 -16.03 -10.95 1.75
CA MET A 67 -16.65 -10.87 0.43
C MET A 67 -15.61 -10.44 -0.60
N ARG A 68 -15.63 -11.06 -1.78
CA ARG A 68 -14.61 -10.87 -2.82
C ARG A 68 -15.19 -10.18 -4.05
N PRO A 69 -14.39 -9.31 -4.70
CA PRO A 69 -14.78 -8.71 -5.97
C PRO A 69 -14.88 -9.76 -7.08
N THR A 70 -15.49 -9.38 -8.20
CA THR A 70 -15.65 -10.23 -9.39
C THR A 70 -15.23 -9.49 -10.65
N PRO A 71 -14.84 -10.18 -11.74
CA PRO A 71 -14.43 -9.54 -12.99
C PRO A 71 -15.47 -8.55 -13.52
N ALA A 72 -15.06 -7.31 -13.76
CA ALA A 72 -15.91 -6.27 -14.36
C ALA A 72 -16.13 -6.49 -15.86
N SER A 73 -15.18 -7.15 -16.52
CA SER A 73 -15.19 -7.43 -17.95
C SER A 73 -14.69 -8.85 -18.26
N GLY A 74 -14.36 -9.13 -19.53
CA GLY A 74 -14.00 -10.47 -19.99
C GLY A 74 -12.68 -10.98 -19.41
N LEU A 75 -12.61 -12.28 -19.16
CA LEU A 75 -11.39 -12.99 -18.79
C LEU A 75 -10.73 -13.64 -20.00
N VAL A 76 -9.42 -13.80 -19.96
CA VAL A 76 -8.66 -14.60 -20.94
C VAL A 76 -8.69 -16.08 -20.57
N VAL A 77 -8.32 -16.95 -21.51
CA VAL A 77 -8.22 -18.40 -21.26
C VAL A 77 -6.77 -18.83 -21.46
N GLN A 78 -6.14 -19.31 -20.39
CA GLN A 78 -4.78 -19.85 -20.38
C GLN A 78 -4.81 -21.28 -19.85
N ASP A 79 -4.14 -22.21 -20.55
CA ASP A 79 -4.14 -23.65 -20.23
C ASP A 79 -5.54 -24.25 -19.97
N GLY A 80 -6.56 -23.74 -20.67
CA GLY A 80 -7.95 -24.18 -20.55
C GLY A 80 -8.72 -23.60 -19.36
N HIS A 81 -8.14 -22.65 -18.63
CA HIS A 81 -8.73 -22.01 -17.46
C HIS A 81 -8.93 -20.52 -17.69
N SER A 82 -10.05 -19.98 -17.22
CA SER A 82 -10.29 -18.53 -17.27
C SER A 82 -9.54 -17.81 -16.15
N MET A 83 -8.93 -16.67 -16.44
CA MET A 83 -8.24 -15.82 -15.48
C MET A 83 -8.08 -14.39 -16.02
N GLN A 84 -7.63 -13.48 -15.18
CA GLN A 84 -7.27 -12.12 -15.58
C GLN A 84 -6.05 -12.14 -16.51
N GLU A 85 -5.92 -11.14 -17.39
CA GLU A 85 -4.81 -11.08 -18.35
C GLU A 85 -3.45 -11.05 -17.64
N ALA A 86 -3.30 -10.20 -16.63
CA ALA A 86 -2.08 -10.13 -15.82
C ALA A 86 -1.73 -11.48 -15.15
N THR A 87 -2.72 -12.21 -14.63
CA THR A 87 -2.51 -13.56 -14.06
C THR A 87 -2.01 -14.55 -15.10
N ALA A 88 -2.49 -14.46 -16.35
CA ALA A 88 -2.06 -15.35 -17.43
C ALA A 88 -0.59 -15.12 -17.80
N ASP A 89 -0.20 -13.85 -17.96
CA ASP A 89 1.19 -13.47 -18.25
C ASP A 89 2.13 -13.87 -17.12
N ALA A 90 1.72 -13.61 -15.87
CA ALA A 90 2.44 -14.02 -14.67
C ALA A 90 2.58 -15.55 -14.58
N TRP A 91 1.52 -16.30 -14.88
CA TRP A 91 1.54 -17.77 -14.87
C TRP A 91 2.50 -18.33 -15.91
N GLU A 92 2.52 -17.80 -17.13
CA GLU A 92 3.48 -18.23 -18.15
C GLU A 92 4.92 -18.03 -17.70
N SER A 93 5.20 -16.90 -17.05
CA SER A 93 6.51 -16.57 -16.48
C SER A 93 6.91 -17.54 -15.36
N LEU A 94 6.02 -17.78 -14.40
CA LEU A 94 6.22 -18.71 -13.29
C LEU A 94 6.42 -20.16 -13.77
N GLN A 95 5.60 -20.62 -14.72
CA GLN A 95 5.70 -21.97 -15.28
C GLN A 95 7.04 -22.16 -16.02
N ALA A 96 7.50 -21.14 -16.76
CA ALA A 96 8.80 -21.18 -17.42
C ALA A 96 9.97 -21.23 -16.42
N ALA A 97 9.90 -20.47 -15.32
CA ALA A 97 10.89 -20.49 -14.25
C ALA A 97 10.94 -21.84 -13.53
N ALA A 98 9.78 -22.41 -13.20
CA ALA A 98 9.67 -23.75 -12.62
C ALA A 98 10.31 -24.80 -13.55
N ALA A 99 9.99 -24.76 -14.85
CA ALA A 99 10.55 -25.67 -15.85
C ALA A 99 12.09 -25.54 -15.96
N ALA A 100 12.61 -24.31 -15.91
CA ALA A 100 14.05 -24.05 -15.89
C ALA A 100 14.74 -24.59 -14.63
N ALA A 101 14.04 -24.59 -13.49
CA ALA A 101 14.48 -25.22 -12.25
C ALA A 101 14.30 -26.76 -12.23
N GLY A 102 13.68 -27.34 -13.26
CA GLY A 102 13.47 -28.79 -13.41
C GLY A 102 12.16 -29.30 -12.81
N HIS A 103 11.20 -28.40 -12.57
CA HIS A 103 9.87 -28.70 -12.04
C HIS A 103 8.81 -28.49 -13.11
N ASP A 104 7.81 -29.36 -13.17
CA ASP A 104 6.68 -29.24 -14.10
C ASP A 104 5.41 -28.99 -13.28
N ILE A 105 4.84 -27.79 -13.43
CA ILE A 105 3.65 -27.33 -12.70
C ILE A 105 2.52 -27.00 -13.66
N VAL A 106 1.30 -27.31 -13.25
CA VAL A 106 0.07 -27.11 -14.03
C VAL A 106 -1.03 -26.50 -13.17
N ILE A 107 -1.91 -25.73 -13.81
CA ILE A 107 -3.13 -25.23 -13.17
C ILE A 107 -4.10 -26.40 -12.97
N HIS A 108 -4.58 -26.54 -11.74
CA HIS A 108 -5.70 -27.40 -11.39
C HIS A 108 -7.04 -26.66 -11.49
N SER A 109 -7.07 -25.40 -11.07
CA SER A 109 -8.26 -24.55 -11.04
C SER A 109 -7.85 -23.06 -11.06
N ALA A 110 -8.70 -22.19 -11.61
CA ALA A 110 -8.50 -20.74 -11.68
C ALA A 110 -9.84 -20.04 -11.44
N HIS A 111 -10.26 -19.06 -12.26
CA HIS A 111 -11.53 -18.37 -12.04
C HIS A 111 -12.72 -19.33 -11.87
N ARG A 112 -13.49 -19.11 -10.79
CA ARG A 112 -14.75 -19.80 -10.51
C ARG A 112 -15.86 -18.79 -10.34
N SER A 113 -16.99 -18.99 -11.03
CA SER A 113 -18.17 -18.15 -10.83
C SER A 113 -18.79 -18.38 -9.44
N VAL A 114 -19.48 -17.37 -8.89
CA VAL A 114 -20.25 -17.48 -7.64
C VAL A 114 -21.24 -18.64 -7.68
N ALA A 115 -21.88 -18.88 -8.83
CA ALA A 115 -22.82 -19.99 -9.00
C ALA A 115 -22.11 -21.36 -8.94
N THR A 116 -20.92 -21.48 -9.52
CA THR A 116 -20.10 -22.69 -9.44
C THR A 116 -19.65 -22.94 -8.00
N GLN A 117 -19.19 -21.90 -7.30
CA GLN A 117 -18.77 -22.00 -5.90
C GLN A 117 -19.93 -22.42 -4.99
N LYS A 118 -21.14 -21.89 -5.24
CA LYS A 118 -22.35 -22.30 -4.54
C LYS A 118 -22.66 -23.79 -4.72
N ALA A 119 -22.42 -24.33 -5.91
CA ALA A 119 -22.63 -25.75 -6.17
C ALA A 119 -21.59 -26.63 -5.45
N ILE A 120 -20.32 -26.20 -5.41
CA ILE A 120 -19.23 -26.90 -4.68
C ILE A 120 -19.52 -26.89 -3.18
N PHE A 121 -19.78 -25.71 -2.61
CA PHE A 121 -20.05 -25.56 -1.18
C PHE A 121 -21.24 -26.42 -0.72
N ASN A 122 -22.35 -26.39 -1.46
CA ASN A 122 -23.53 -27.18 -1.13
C ASN A 122 -23.36 -28.69 -1.35
N ALA A 123 -22.42 -29.11 -2.19
CA ALA A 123 -22.15 -30.53 -2.40
C ALA A 123 -21.42 -31.14 -1.19
N ASP A 124 -20.57 -30.36 -0.53
CA ASP A 124 -19.76 -30.80 0.61
C ASP A 124 -20.42 -30.51 1.97
N LEU A 125 -21.37 -29.58 2.04
CA LEU A 125 -22.12 -29.29 3.27
C LEU A 125 -22.99 -30.46 3.71
N ASP A 126 -22.49 -31.28 4.65
CA ASP A 126 -23.21 -32.44 5.22
C ASP A 126 -23.96 -32.09 6.51
N GLY A 127 -24.97 -31.22 6.37
CA GLY A 127 -25.91 -30.88 7.44
C GLY A 127 -25.84 -29.43 7.91
N SER A 128 -26.53 -29.15 9.03
CA SER A 128 -26.74 -27.77 9.53
C SER A 128 -26.11 -27.49 10.90
N SER A 129 -25.29 -28.42 11.41
CA SER A 129 -24.58 -28.21 12.67
C SER A 129 -23.35 -27.33 12.46
N ASP A 130 -22.96 -26.56 13.47
CA ASP A 130 -21.72 -25.78 13.45
C ASP A 130 -20.50 -26.64 13.08
N ALA A 131 -20.45 -27.91 13.49
CA ALA A 131 -19.37 -28.82 13.11
C ALA A 131 -19.34 -29.07 11.59
N ALA A 132 -20.48 -29.40 10.98
CA ALA A 132 -20.58 -29.60 9.53
C ALA A 132 -20.26 -28.32 8.74
N ILE A 133 -20.69 -27.16 9.25
CA ILE A 133 -20.36 -25.86 8.65
C ILE A 133 -18.85 -25.61 8.72
N ASN A 134 -18.22 -25.85 9.89
CA ASN A 134 -16.78 -25.68 10.03
C ASN A 134 -15.99 -26.64 9.15
N ASP A 135 -16.37 -27.93 9.10
CA ASP A 135 -15.72 -28.93 8.25
C ASP A 135 -15.78 -28.52 6.75
N THR A 136 -16.88 -27.89 6.32
CA THR A 136 -17.00 -27.36 4.94
C THR A 136 -16.13 -26.13 4.74
N LEU A 137 -16.16 -25.20 5.68
CA LEU A 137 -15.36 -23.96 5.67
C LEU A 137 -13.86 -24.22 5.85
N ASP A 138 -13.43 -25.43 6.20
CA ASP A 138 -12.00 -25.75 6.23
C ASP A 138 -11.39 -25.81 4.83
N PHE A 139 -12.19 -26.06 3.79
CA PHE A 139 -11.72 -26.26 2.41
C PHE A 139 -12.48 -25.45 1.36
N HIS A 140 -13.68 -24.97 1.70
CA HIS A 140 -14.56 -24.32 0.73
C HIS A 140 -15.10 -23.00 1.25
N ALA A 141 -14.63 -21.92 0.62
CA ALA A 141 -15.20 -20.59 0.84
C ALA A 141 -16.70 -20.56 0.46
N PRO A 142 -17.54 -19.85 1.23
CA PRO A 142 -18.91 -19.54 0.82
C PRO A 142 -18.96 -18.86 -0.56
N PRO A 143 -20.05 -19.01 -1.33
CA PRO A 143 -20.20 -18.33 -2.61
C PRO A 143 -20.19 -16.81 -2.42
N GLY A 144 -19.27 -16.14 -3.11
CA GLY A 144 -18.99 -14.72 -2.94
C GLY A 144 -17.75 -14.41 -2.10
N ALA A 145 -17.18 -15.39 -1.39
CA ALA A 145 -16.00 -15.21 -0.54
C ALA A 145 -14.72 -15.93 -1.03
N SER A 146 -14.80 -16.68 -2.13
CA SER A 146 -13.62 -17.34 -2.72
C SER A 146 -12.73 -16.36 -3.49
N ARG A 147 -11.41 -16.40 -3.29
CA ARG A 147 -10.46 -15.61 -4.07
C ARG A 147 -10.44 -16.00 -5.55
N HIS A 148 -10.85 -17.21 -5.91
CA HIS A 148 -11.08 -17.60 -7.31
C HIS A 148 -12.19 -16.79 -8.00
N HIS A 149 -13.04 -16.06 -7.27
CA HIS A 149 -13.99 -15.15 -7.88
C HIS A 149 -13.33 -14.00 -8.60
N THR A 150 -12.15 -13.56 -8.18
CA THR A 150 -11.47 -12.39 -8.75
C THR A 150 -10.84 -12.68 -10.11
N GLY A 151 -10.53 -13.95 -10.38
CA GLY A 151 -9.73 -14.37 -11.53
C GLY A 151 -8.22 -14.19 -11.36
N TYR A 152 -7.76 -13.78 -10.17
CA TYR A 152 -6.34 -13.65 -9.80
C TYR A 152 -5.78 -14.86 -9.04
N ALA A 153 -6.64 -15.75 -8.50
CA ALA A 153 -6.20 -16.95 -7.77
C ALA A 153 -6.10 -18.20 -8.67
N LEU A 154 -5.06 -19.00 -8.45
CA LEU A 154 -4.76 -20.26 -9.11
C LEU A 154 -4.51 -21.36 -8.10
N ASP A 155 -5.12 -22.53 -8.33
CA ASP A 155 -4.72 -23.78 -7.70
C ASP A 155 -3.64 -24.43 -8.56
N ILE A 156 -2.44 -24.61 -8.02
CA ILE A 156 -1.28 -25.16 -8.71
C ILE A 156 -0.98 -26.56 -8.19
N LYS A 157 -0.55 -27.46 -9.09
CA LYS A 157 -0.03 -28.77 -8.72
C LYS A 157 1.12 -29.21 -9.62
N ALA A 158 1.88 -30.20 -9.17
CA ALA A 158 2.85 -30.88 -10.03
C ALA A 158 2.13 -31.64 -11.18
N ALA A 159 2.72 -31.60 -12.37
CA ALA A 159 2.19 -32.31 -13.54
C ALA A 159 2.06 -33.82 -13.25
N GLY A 160 0.89 -34.38 -13.53
CA GLY A 160 0.55 -35.78 -13.22
C GLY A 160 0.28 -36.09 -11.74
N GLY A 161 0.41 -35.10 -10.85
CA GLY A 161 0.13 -35.21 -9.41
C GLY A 161 -1.33 -34.89 -9.04
N THR A 162 -1.59 -34.95 -7.73
CA THR A 162 -2.85 -34.57 -7.07
C THR A 162 -2.71 -33.23 -6.36
N ILE A 163 -3.82 -32.52 -6.17
CA ILE A 163 -3.82 -31.20 -5.52
C ILE A 163 -3.27 -31.26 -4.08
N GLY A 164 -3.86 -32.10 -3.23
CA GLY A 164 -3.39 -32.31 -1.86
C GLY A 164 -2.07 -33.08 -1.73
N GLY A 165 -1.44 -33.45 -2.85
CA GLY A 165 -0.09 -34.04 -2.84
C GLY A 165 0.98 -33.03 -3.26
N PHE A 166 0.61 -31.78 -3.57
CA PHE A 166 1.55 -30.78 -4.07
C PHE A 166 2.60 -30.40 -3.03
N GLU A 167 2.21 -30.25 -1.76
CA GLU A 167 3.12 -29.91 -0.64
C GLU A 167 4.31 -30.87 -0.48
N ASP A 168 4.12 -32.14 -0.86
CA ASP A 168 5.14 -33.18 -0.76
C ASP A 168 6.07 -33.24 -1.99
N THR A 169 5.93 -32.30 -2.94
CA THR A 169 6.71 -32.31 -4.18
C THR A 169 7.91 -31.38 -4.14
N GLY A 170 8.94 -31.71 -4.92
CA GLY A 170 10.07 -30.79 -5.12
C GLY A 170 9.65 -29.47 -5.80
N ALA A 171 8.51 -29.45 -6.50
CA ALA A 171 7.97 -28.22 -7.07
C ALA A 171 7.45 -27.27 -5.98
N TYR A 172 6.79 -27.81 -4.94
CA TYR A 172 6.38 -27.02 -3.79
C TYR A 172 7.58 -26.58 -2.95
N GLU A 173 8.56 -27.48 -2.73
CA GLU A 173 9.82 -27.11 -2.07
C GLU A 173 10.53 -25.94 -2.79
N TRP A 174 10.51 -25.94 -4.13
CA TRP A 174 11.08 -24.84 -4.92
C TRP A 174 10.25 -23.55 -4.82
N ILE A 175 8.94 -23.61 -5.05
CA ILE A 175 8.11 -22.39 -5.09
C ILE A 175 7.98 -21.71 -3.71
N SER A 176 8.06 -22.48 -2.62
CA SER A 176 8.00 -21.98 -1.24
C SER A 176 9.36 -21.61 -0.64
N ALA A 177 10.46 -21.85 -1.35
CA ALA A 177 11.79 -21.50 -0.88
C ALA A 177 11.92 -19.99 -0.62
N ASP A 178 12.74 -19.65 0.38
CA ASP A 178 13.12 -18.28 0.72
C ASP A 178 11.90 -17.34 0.84
N ASN A 179 10.90 -17.75 1.62
CA ASN A 179 9.65 -17.02 1.84
C ASN A 179 8.83 -16.79 0.55
N TYR A 180 8.71 -17.84 -0.26
CA TYR A 180 7.99 -17.78 -1.55
C TYR A 180 8.59 -16.82 -2.58
N GLN A 181 9.86 -16.43 -2.47
CA GLN A 181 10.51 -15.50 -3.39
C GLN A 181 10.41 -15.95 -4.87
N ASN A 182 10.44 -17.26 -5.13
CA ASN A 182 10.25 -17.79 -6.49
C ASN A 182 8.85 -17.55 -7.05
N ALA A 183 7.81 -17.49 -6.21
CA ALA A 183 6.47 -17.08 -6.64
C ALA A 183 6.39 -15.55 -6.78
N MET A 184 6.94 -14.83 -5.80
CA MET A 184 6.90 -13.37 -5.72
C MET A 184 7.57 -12.70 -6.91
N LEU A 185 8.68 -13.27 -7.43
CA LEU A 185 9.34 -12.83 -8.67
C LEU A 185 8.42 -12.77 -9.91
N HIS A 186 7.26 -13.41 -9.83
CA HIS A 186 6.26 -13.44 -10.89
C HIS A 186 4.93 -12.81 -10.44
N GLY A 187 4.93 -12.03 -9.36
CA GLY A 187 3.74 -11.35 -8.85
C GLY A 187 2.78 -12.24 -8.06
N PHE A 188 3.19 -13.44 -7.63
CA PHE A 188 2.35 -14.37 -6.86
C PHE A 188 2.79 -14.45 -5.39
N VAL A 189 1.80 -14.55 -4.50
CA VAL A 189 1.98 -14.93 -3.08
C VAL A 189 1.14 -16.16 -2.75
N PRO A 190 1.50 -16.97 -1.74
CA PRO A 190 0.60 -18.00 -1.23
C PRO A 190 -0.72 -17.36 -0.77
N SER A 191 -1.83 -17.94 -1.20
CA SER A 191 -3.14 -17.43 -0.81
C SER A 191 -3.38 -17.70 0.69
N TYR A 192 -3.17 -18.94 1.12
CA TYR A 192 -3.45 -19.35 2.49
C TYR A 192 -2.24 -20.01 3.18
N PRO A 193 -1.22 -19.24 3.60
CA PRO A 193 -0.01 -19.77 4.22
C PRO A 193 -0.24 -20.20 5.68
N PRO A 194 0.59 -21.12 6.23
CA PRO A 194 0.34 -21.77 7.51
C PRO A 194 0.43 -20.87 8.74
N ASP A 195 1.13 -19.74 8.64
CA ASP A 195 1.35 -18.79 9.72
C ASP A 195 0.35 -17.62 9.71
N ALA A 196 -0.46 -17.46 8.66
CA ALA A 196 -1.48 -16.42 8.58
C ALA A 196 -2.67 -16.70 9.53
N PRO A 197 -2.99 -15.79 10.47
CA PRO A 197 -4.13 -15.94 11.36
C PRO A 197 -5.44 -15.57 10.66
N ASN A 198 -6.55 -16.18 11.07
CA ASN A 198 -7.92 -15.79 10.65
C ASN A 198 -8.06 -15.52 9.13
N GLN A 199 -7.53 -16.41 8.31
CA GLN A 199 -7.48 -16.24 6.84
C GLN A 199 -8.68 -16.85 6.09
N GLY A 200 -9.61 -17.48 6.80
CA GLY A 200 -10.74 -18.24 6.25
C GLY A 200 -10.52 -19.76 6.30
N PRO A 201 -10.10 -20.41 5.19
CA PRO A 201 -9.89 -21.84 5.14
C PRO A 201 -8.66 -22.27 5.96
N LEU A 202 -8.45 -23.58 6.05
CA LEU A 202 -7.16 -24.11 6.49
C LEU A 202 -6.07 -23.79 5.46
N PRO A 203 -4.77 -23.87 5.82
CA PRO A 203 -3.69 -23.60 4.89
C PRO A 203 -3.78 -24.46 3.62
N GLU A 204 -3.62 -23.81 2.47
CA GLU A 204 -3.76 -24.42 1.15
C GLU A 204 -2.44 -24.29 0.38
N PRO A 205 -1.53 -25.28 0.45
CA PRO A 205 -0.20 -25.20 -0.19
C PRO A 205 -0.25 -25.11 -1.72
N TRP A 206 -1.41 -25.29 -2.32
CA TRP A 206 -1.64 -25.23 -3.75
C TRP A 206 -2.20 -23.89 -4.25
N GLU A 207 -2.86 -23.09 -3.41
CA GLU A 207 -3.54 -21.87 -3.87
C GLU A 207 -2.56 -20.68 -3.80
N PHE A 208 -2.30 -20.05 -4.95
CA PHE A 208 -1.49 -18.85 -5.10
C PHE A 208 -2.35 -17.75 -5.73
N VAL A 209 -2.15 -16.51 -5.29
CA VAL A 209 -2.88 -15.35 -5.80
C VAL A 209 -1.91 -14.36 -6.41
N TYR A 210 -2.24 -13.89 -7.62
CA TYR A 210 -1.51 -12.80 -8.24
C TYR A 210 -1.85 -11.49 -7.52
N VAL A 211 -0.82 -10.82 -7.04
CA VAL A 211 -0.89 -9.52 -6.36
C VAL A 211 -0.19 -8.41 -7.14
N GLY A 212 0.65 -8.74 -8.13
CA GLY A 212 1.48 -7.78 -8.87
C GLY A 212 2.90 -7.70 -8.30
N LEU A 213 3.86 -7.26 -9.12
CA LEU A 213 5.22 -7.02 -8.63
C LEU A 213 5.32 -5.67 -7.91
N GLU A 214 4.56 -4.67 -8.37
CA GLU A 214 4.45 -3.34 -7.74
C GLU A 214 4.05 -3.53 -6.27
N VAL A 215 2.88 -4.13 -5.99
CA VAL A 215 2.42 -4.44 -4.61
C VAL A 215 3.40 -5.30 -3.78
N ILE A 216 4.22 -6.16 -4.41
CA ILE A 216 5.17 -6.99 -3.67
C ILE A 216 6.45 -6.23 -3.32
N LEU A 217 6.87 -5.32 -4.20
CA LEU A 217 8.10 -4.57 -4.06
C LEU A 217 7.88 -3.19 -3.45
N ASP A 218 6.61 -2.77 -3.34
CA ASP A 218 6.16 -1.52 -2.74
C ASP A 218 6.94 -1.30 -1.44
N SER A 219 7.83 -0.32 -1.49
CA SER A 219 8.70 0.01 -0.39
C SER A 219 8.78 1.51 -0.27
N ASP A 220 8.32 2.01 0.86
CA ASP A 220 8.37 3.43 1.14
C ASP A 220 9.82 3.94 1.26
N GLU A 221 10.09 5.07 0.62
CA GLU A 221 11.37 5.74 0.66
C GLU A 221 11.39 7.00 1.51
N LEU A 222 12.60 7.40 1.86
CA LEU A 222 12.85 8.73 2.39
C LEU A 222 13.73 9.57 1.48
N LEU A 223 13.17 10.71 1.06
CA LEU A 223 13.95 11.84 0.57
C LEU A 223 14.53 12.62 1.74
N PHE A 224 15.86 12.68 1.79
CA PHE A 224 16.59 13.65 2.60
C PHE A 224 17.11 14.78 1.72
N TYR A 225 16.66 16.01 1.97
CA TYR A 225 17.13 17.19 1.25
C TYR A 225 17.79 18.22 2.17
N ARG A 226 18.84 18.86 1.69
CA ARG A 226 19.54 19.95 2.38
C ARG A 226 19.48 21.22 1.56
N ASN A 227 19.34 22.35 2.24
CA ASN A 227 19.26 23.70 1.64
C ASN A 227 20.38 24.07 0.66
N ASP A 228 21.51 23.35 0.65
CA ASP A 228 22.59 23.54 -0.31
C ASP A 228 22.36 22.85 -1.67
N GLY A 229 21.23 22.15 -1.83
CA GLY A 229 20.84 21.42 -3.04
C GLY A 229 21.31 19.96 -3.08
N THR A 230 21.84 19.45 -1.97
CA THR A 230 22.21 18.03 -1.84
C THR A 230 21.02 17.20 -1.39
N PHE A 231 20.94 15.97 -1.90
CA PHE A 231 19.86 15.05 -1.59
C PHE A 231 20.35 13.60 -1.45
N LYS A 232 19.54 12.78 -0.81
CA LYS A 232 19.65 11.32 -0.77
C LYS A 232 18.27 10.68 -0.74
N TYR A 233 18.15 9.54 -1.40
CA TYR A 233 17.04 8.62 -1.26
C TYR A 233 17.52 7.35 -0.57
N TYR A 234 16.71 6.84 0.35
CA TYR A 234 16.95 5.59 1.05
C TYR A 234 15.65 4.82 1.09
N ASN A 235 15.68 3.51 0.84
CA ASN A 235 14.59 2.64 1.25
C ASN A 235 14.44 2.71 2.76
N VAL A 236 13.22 2.54 3.26
CA VAL A 236 12.95 2.29 4.67
C VAL A 236 12.45 0.86 4.78
N ASN A 237 12.91 0.16 5.82
CA ASN A 237 12.39 -1.17 6.13
C ASN A 237 11.22 -1.02 7.10
N GLU A 238 10.29 -1.96 7.07
CA GLU A 238 9.13 -2.07 7.98
C GLU A 238 9.49 -1.88 9.48
N ASP A 239 10.67 -2.35 9.93
CA ASP A 239 11.17 -2.12 11.29
C ASP A 239 11.63 -0.67 11.57
N ALA A 240 11.27 0.26 10.68
CA ALA A 240 11.66 1.65 10.58
C ALA A 240 13.18 1.88 10.50
N SER A 241 13.99 0.87 10.12
CA SER A 241 15.41 1.10 9.82
C SER A 241 15.59 1.79 8.48
N LEU A 242 16.51 2.75 8.44
CA LEU A 242 17.02 3.27 7.18
C LEU A 242 17.75 2.16 6.44
N GLY A 243 17.24 1.79 5.28
CA GLY A 243 17.76 0.74 4.41
C GLY A 243 18.93 1.21 3.55
N SER A 244 19.03 0.61 2.36
CA SER A 244 20.03 0.95 1.35
C SER A 244 19.91 2.40 0.91
N LEU A 245 21.06 3.01 0.60
CA LEU A 245 21.07 4.24 -0.16
C LEU A 245 20.73 3.90 -1.61
N ILE A 246 19.61 4.41 -2.12
CA ILE A 246 19.19 4.26 -3.51
C ILE A 246 20.08 5.15 -4.37
N THR A 247 20.04 6.46 -4.11
CA THR A 247 20.87 7.43 -4.82
C THR A 247 21.21 8.64 -3.96
N SER A 248 22.23 9.38 -4.38
CA SER A 248 22.61 10.63 -3.74
C SER A 248 23.25 11.58 -4.73
N GLY A 249 23.08 12.88 -4.51
CA GLY A 249 23.61 13.85 -5.44
C GLY A 249 23.65 15.28 -4.93
N GLY A 250 24.05 16.15 -5.85
CA GLY A 250 23.90 17.59 -5.75
C GLY A 250 23.40 18.08 -7.10
N GLY A 251 22.29 18.79 -7.12
CA GLY A 251 21.62 19.12 -8.39
C GLY A 251 20.26 19.77 -8.19
N TYR A 252 19.65 19.54 -7.03
CA TYR A 252 18.41 20.21 -6.67
C TYR A 252 18.73 21.69 -6.47
N SER A 253 17.82 22.56 -6.89
CA SER A 253 17.96 23.98 -6.60
C SER A 253 18.02 24.21 -5.09
N LYS A 254 18.59 25.35 -4.71
CA LYS A 254 18.90 25.65 -3.32
C LYS A 254 17.76 26.41 -2.66
N SER A 255 17.78 26.40 -1.33
CA SER A 255 16.92 27.25 -0.49
C SER A 255 15.42 27.05 -0.68
N TRP A 256 15.00 25.83 -1.01
CA TRP A 256 13.60 25.44 -0.96
C TRP A 256 13.06 25.55 0.47
N SER A 257 11.84 26.09 0.58
CA SER A 257 11.13 26.31 1.83
C SER A 257 10.19 25.16 2.17
N SER A 258 9.66 24.48 1.15
CA SER A 258 8.84 23.26 1.28
C SER A 258 9.24 22.30 0.16
N ILE A 259 9.27 21.01 0.47
CA ILE A 259 9.31 19.91 -0.48
C ILE A 259 8.28 18.90 0.03
N THR A 260 7.36 18.49 -0.83
CA THR A 260 6.37 17.45 -0.54
C THR A 260 6.39 16.46 -1.69
N ALA A 261 6.34 15.18 -1.35
CA ALA A 261 5.89 14.14 -2.26
C ALA A 261 4.38 14.30 -2.46
N LEU A 262 3.89 13.89 -3.62
CA LEU A 262 2.48 13.88 -3.96
C LEU A 262 2.24 12.99 -5.18
N ASP A 263 1.15 12.24 -5.17
CA ASP A 263 0.71 11.47 -6.33
C ASP A 263 -0.18 12.37 -7.22
N LEU A 264 0.28 12.70 -8.43
CA LEU A 264 -0.52 13.48 -9.39
C LEU A 264 -1.44 12.63 -10.25
N ASP A 265 -1.27 11.31 -10.31
CA ASP A 265 -2.09 10.42 -11.09
C ASP A 265 -2.30 9.01 -10.48
N ASP A 266 -3.58 8.66 -10.26
CA ASP A 266 -4.05 7.33 -9.80
C ASP A 266 -3.85 6.23 -10.88
N VAL A 267 -2.64 6.08 -11.39
CA VAL A 267 -2.27 5.10 -12.42
C VAL A 267 -1.13 4.21 -11.99
N ASP A 268 -0.07 4.76 -11.40
CA ASP A 268 1.11 3.99 -10.98
C ASP A 268 1.50 4.17 -9.50
N ASN A 269 0.82 5.06 -8.75
CA ASN A 269 1.11 5.39 -7.35
C ASN A 269 2.52 5.97 -7.13
N GLN A 270 3.24 6.29 -8.20
CA GLN A 270 4.58 6.84 -8.08
C GLN A 270 4.49 8.32 -7.70
N ASP A 271 5.13 8.70 -6.60
CA ASP A 271 5.08 10.09 -6.16
C ASP A 271 5.87 11.03 -7.06
N GLU A 272 5.27 12.16 -7.42
CA GLU A 272 6.00 13.34 -7.88
C GLU A 272 6.59 14.15 -6.72
N LEU A 273 7.40 15.15 -7.08
CA LEU A 273 7.91 16.11 -6.10
C LEU A 273 7.57 17.56 -6.44
N LEU A 274 6.87 18.22 -5.51
CA LEU A 274 6.73 19.68 -5.50
C LEU A 274 7.80 20.33 -4.63
N PHE A 275 8.61 21.17 -5.28
CA PHE A 275 9.52 22.09 -4.61
C PHE A 275 8.95 23.50 -4.60
N TYR A 276 8.91 24.14 -3.44
CA TYR A 276 8.45 25.52 -3.30
C TYR A 276 9.43 26.37 -2.50
N ARG A 277 9.58 27.64 -2.91
CA ARG A 277 10.32 28.67 -2.16
C ARG A 277 9.38 29.82 -1.79
N ASP A 278 9.62 30.40 -0.63
CA ASP A 278 8.83 31.48 -0.04
C ASP A 278 8.67 32.74 -0.92
N ASP A 279 9.48 32.91 -1.97
CA ASP A 279 9.33 33.97 -2.97
C ASP A 279 8.32 33.66 -4.09
N GLY A 280 7.69 32.48 -4.07
CA GLY A 280 6.69 32.07 -5.06
C GLY A 280 7.24 31.20 -6.19
N VAL A 281 8.55 30.90 -6.17
CA VAL A 281 9.13 29.96 -7.13
C VAL A 281 8.75 28.53 -6.78
N PHE A 282 8.35 27.77 -7.79
CA PHE A 282 7.96 26.38 -7.66
C PHE A 282 8.48 25.54 -8.83
N LYS A 283 8.63 24.24 -8.58
CA LYS A 283 8.92 23.21 -9.59
C LYS A 283 8.25 21.90 -9.22
N PHE A 284 7.61 21.27 -10.18
CA PHE A 284 7.19 19.88 -10.13
C PHE A 284 8.17 19.03 -10.93
N TYR A 285 8.40 17.82 -10.45
CA TYR A 285 9.30 16.86 -11.07
C TYR A 285 8.66 15.49 -11.07
N ASP A 286 8.71 14.82 -12.22
CA ASP A 286 8.68 13.36 -12.26
C ASP A 286 9.99 12.88 -11.64
N ILE A 287 9.91 11.81 -10.87
CA ILE A 287 11.08 11.11 -10.34
C ILE A 287 11.05 9.68 -10.83
N ALA A 288 12.20 9.19 -11.30
CA ALA A 288 12.30 7.78 -11.65
C ALA A 288 12.53 6.93 -10.40
N SER A 289 12.20 5.64 -10.48
CA SER A 289 12.45 4.66 -9.40
C SER A 289 13.90 4.52 -8.92
N ASP A 290 14.89 4.98 -9.70
CA ASP A 290 16.28 5.09 -9.22
C ASP A 290 16.59 6.39 -8.44
N GLY A 291 15.55 7.17 -8.11
CA GLY A 291 15.59 8.48 -7.47
C GLY A 291 16.19 9.59 -8.34
N ALA A 292 16.34 9.37 -9.65
CA ALA A 292 16.87 10.39 -10.55
C ALA A 292 15.82 11.45 -10.89
N LEU A 293 16.09 12.69 -10.47
CA LEU A 293 15.26 13.83 -10.81
C LEU A 293 15.48 14.26 -12.27
N GLY A 294 14.40 14.22 -13.06
CA GLY A 294 14.40 14.62 -14.47
C GLY A 294 14.49 16.15 -14.69
N SER A 295 14.10 16.59 -15.89
CA SER A 295 13.77 18.02 -16.08
C SER A 295 12.44 18.30 -15.38
N PRO A 296 12.22 19.50 -14.80
CA PRO A 296 10.93 19.82 -14.21
C PRO A 296 9.82 19.64 -15.24
N MET A 297 8.74 18.94 -14.89
CA MET A 297 7.54 18.86 -15.73
C MET A 297 6.88 20.24 -15.85
N LEU A 298 6.92 21.01 -14.76
CA LEU A 298 6.37 22.34 -14.64
C LEU A 298 7.23 23.16 -13.70
N GLU A 299 7.56 24.38 -14.09
CA GLU A 299 8.27 25.34 -13.24
C GLU A 299 7.77 26.76 -13.45
N GLY A 300 7.87 27.58 -12.41
CA GLY A 300 7.47 28.98 -12.50
C GLY A 300 7.76 29.77 -11.23
N ASP A 301 7.38 31.05 -11.25
CA ASP A 301 7.48 32.01 -10.15
C ASP A 301 6.12 32.66 -9.81
N GLY A 302 5.04 32.06 -10.32
CA GLY A 302 3.69 32.61 -10.27
C GLY A 302 2.91 32.30 -9.00
N TYR A 303 3.41 31.43 -8.11
CA TYR A 303 2.72 31.17 -6.86
C TYR A 303 2.81 32.40 -5.95
N SER A 304 1.76 32.63 -5.16
CA SER A 304 1.85 33.65 -4.12
C SER A 304 2.96 33.30 -3.12
N GLY A 305 3.77 34.29 -2.74
CA GLY A 305 4.85 34.10 -1.78
C GLY A 305 4.37 33.98 -0.33
N GLY A 306 5.28 33.60 0.56
CA GLY A 306 5.11 33.58 2.00
C GLY A 306 4.24 32.45 2.52
N TRP A 307 4.07 31.36 1.77
CA TRP A 307 3.56 30.11 2.36
C TRP A 307 4.66 29.50 3.23
N SER A 308 4.28 29.03 4.41
CA SER A 308 5.20 28.44 5.37
C SER A 308 5.29 26.92 5.24
N ILE A 309 4.18 26.30 4.83
CA ILE A 309 4.02 24.85 4.69
C ILE A 309 3.20 24.61 3.43
N ILE A 310 3.64 23.68 2.60
CA ILE A 310 2.87 23.09 1.51
C ILE A 310 3.02 21.57 1.65
N THR A 311 1.90 20.87 1.76
CA THR A 311 1.82 19.39 1.88
C THR A 311 0.79 18.86 0.89
N ALA A 312 1.03 17.65 0.39
CA ALA A 312 0.03 16.76 -0.19
C ALA A 312 -1.04 16.39 0.84
N VAL A 313 -2.21 16.04 0.34
CA VAL A 313 -3.37 15.55 1.10
C VAL A 313 -4.38 14.99 0.11
N ASP A 314 -4.72 13.71 0.24
CA ASP A 314 -5.85 13.08 -0.43
C ASP A 314 -7.12 13.38 0.37
N LEU A 315 -7.97 14.27 -0.15
CA LEU A 315 -9.19 14.69 0.56
C LEU A 315 -10.38 13.75 0.37
N ASP A 316 -10.40 12.92 -0.67
CA ASP A 316 -11.56 12.10 -1.03
C ASP A 316 -11.29 10.60 -1.21
N GLY A 317 -10.06 10.17 -0.94
CA GLY A 317 -9.64 8.77 -0.87
C GLY A 317 -9.50 8.14 -2.27
N ASP A 318 -9.17 8.95 -3.28
CA ASP A 318 -8.98 8.51 -4.65
C ASP A 318 -7.50 8.36 -5.04
N HIS A 319 -6.58 8.52 -4.09
CA HIS A 319 -5.13 8.49 -4.23
C HIS A 319 -4.55 9.60 -5.11
N GLN A 320 -5.36 10.50 -5.69
CA GLN A 320 -4.87 11.70 -6.36
C GLN A 320 -4.76 12.86 -5.37
N ASP A 321 -3.54 13.33 -5.15
CA ASP A 321 -3.27 14.33 -4.13
C ASP A 321 -3.74 15.74 -4.48
N GLU A 322 -4.28 16.40 -3.45
CA GLU A 322 -4.44 17.84 -3.41
C GLU A 322 -3.35 18.52 -2.60
N LEU A 323 -3.24 19.84 -2.78
CA LEU A 323 -2.23 20.63 -2.08
C LEU A 323 -2.84 21.59 -1.07
N LEU A 324 -2.45 21.43 0.20
CA LEU A 324 -2.67 22.40 1.25
C LEU A 324 -1.51 23.39 1.32
N PHE A 325 -1.81 24.66 1.05
CA PHE A 325 -0.94 25.79 1.29
C PHE A 325 -1.31 26.46 2.61
N TYR A 326 -0.38 26.58 3.55
CA TYR A 326 -0.60 27.23 4.84
C TYR A 326 0.45 28.30 5.16
N ARG A 327 -0.01 29.43 5.71
CA ARG A 327 0.85 30.53 6.17
C ARG A 327 0.81 30.67 7.69
N SER A 328 1.94 30.40 8.32
CA SER A 328 2.08 30.36 9.77
C SER A 328 1.86 31.73 10.45
N SER A 329 2.15 32.83 9.76
CA SER A 329 2.09 34.17 10.35
C SER A 329 0.67 34.68 10.61
N ASP A 330 -0.31 34.27 9.81
CA ASP A 330 -1.68 34.79 9.86
C ASP A 330 -2.78 33.72 9.74
N GLY A 331 -2.43 32.45 9.57
CA GLY A 331 -3.39 31.35 9.52
C GLY A 331 -4.17 31.31 8.21
N THR A 332 -3.68 31.98 7.17
CA THR A 332 -4.21 31.85 5.81
C THR A 332 -3.94 30.44 5.31
N PHE A 333 -4.93 29.86 4.64
CA PHE A 333 -4.81 28.56 3.99
C PHE A 333 -5.53 28.52 2.65
N LYS A 334 -5.09 27.62 1.77
CA LYS A 334 -5.76 27.28 0.52
C LYS A 334 -5.54 25.81 0.19
N TYR A 335 -6.60 25.17 -0.31
CA TYR A 335 -6.55 23.83 -0.88
C TYR A 335 -6.72 23.95 -2.39
N TYR A 336 -5.92 23.22 -3.13
CA TYR A 336 -5.92 23.21 -4.59
C TYR A 336 -5.99 21.78 -5.10
N ALA A 337 -6.90 21.53 -6.02
CA ALA A 337 -6.77 20.42 -6.94
C ALA A 337 -5.53 20.64 -7.80
N VAL A 338 -4.80 19.56 -8.07
CA VAL A 338 -3.63 19.54 -8.94
C VAL A 338 -3.97 18.72 -10.18
N ASN A 339 -3.53 19.18 -11.35
CA ASN A 339 -3.67 18.38 -12.58
C ASN A 339 -2.42 17.50 -12.73
N PRO A 340 -2.48 16.41 -13.54
CA PRO A 340 -1.33 15.54 -13.82
C PRO A 340 -0.09 16.24 -14.41
N ASP A 341 -0.21 17.48 -14.88
CA ASP A 341 0.94 18.28 -15.33
C ASP A 341 1.54 19.20 -14.24
N GLY A 342 1.12 19.00 -12.98
CA GLY A 342 1.46 19.82 -11.81
C GLY A 342 0.74 21.18 -11.74
N SER A 343 -0.09 21.54 -12.72
CA SER A 343 -0.75 22.86 -12.70
C SER A 343 -1.91 22.92 -11.70
N LEU A 344 -1.99 23.99 -10.91
CA LEU A 344 -3.09 24.14 -9.95
C LEU A 344 -4.40 24.56 -10.61
N GLY A 345 -5.48 23.92 -10.19
CA GLY A 345 -6.85 24.33 -10.48
C GLY A 345 -7.28 25.60 -9.73
N SER A 346 -8.59 25.88 -9.79
CA SER A 346 -9.17 26.87 -8.87
C SER A 346 -9.12 26.33 -7.44
N PRO A 347 -8.90 27.17 -6.41
CA PRO A 347 -8.89 26.69 -5.04
C PRO A 347 -10.21 25.98 -4.70
N ILE A 348 -10.12 24.75 -4.20
CA ILE A 348 -11.25 23.99 -3.64
C ILE A 348 -11.81 24.78 -2.45
N LYS A 349 -10.89 25.23 -1.59
CA LYS A 349 -11.20 26.06 -0.44
C LYS A 349 -10.10 27.07 -0.17
N SER A 350 -10.48 28.23 0.36
CA SER A 350 -9.52 29.21 0.85
C SER A 350 -10.10 29.99 2.03
N GLY A 351 -9.22 30.44 2.92
CA GLY A 351 -9.65 31.19 4.09
C GLY A 351 -8.50 31.72 4.93
N SER A 352 -8.88 32.41 6.01
CA SER A 352 -7.99 32.87 7.07
C SER A 352 -8.68 32.54 8.38
N GLY A 353 -8.17 31.58 9.13
CA GLY A 353 -8.89 31.06 10.30
C GLY A 353 -8.25 29.84 10.95
N TYR A 354 -7.26 29.22 10.32
CA TYR A 354 -6.42 28.28 11.02
C TYR A 354 -5.63 29.02 12.10
N SER A 355 -5.33 28.32 13.19
CA SER A 355 -4.47 28.88 14.22
C SER A 355 -3.08 29.17 13.64
N THR A 356 -2.42 30.20 14.15
CA THR A 356 -1.10 30.62 13.69
C THR A 356 0.02 29.82 14.36
N GLY A 357 1.21 29.88 13.78
CA GLY A 357 2.42 29.36 14.41
C GLY A 357 2.64 27.86 14.26
N TRP A 358 1.89 27.15 13.43
CA TRP A 358 2.22 25.77 13.08
C TRP A 358 3.55 25.73 12.31
N THR A 359 4.33 24.69 12.57
CA THR A 359 5.68 24.50 12.00
C THR A 359 5.79 23.23 11.16
N ALA A 360 4.83 22.31 11.27
CA ALA A 360 4.62 21.19 10.36
C ALA A 360 3.10 20.94 10.25
N ILE A 361 2.65 20.56 9.06
CA ILE A 361 1.31 20.08 8.79
C ILE A 361 1.50 18.96 7.79
N GLU A 362 1.20 17.74 8.20
CA GLU A 362 1.35 16.56 7.34
C GLU A 362 0.01 15.84 7.20
N ALA A 363 -0.25 15.34 6.00
CA ALA A 363 -1.25 14.32 5.74
C ALA A 363 -0.82 12.99 6.39
N VAL A 364 -1.80 12.26 6.90
CA VAL A 364 -1.62 10.97 7.59
C VAL A 364 -2.89 10.15 7.40
N GLU A 365 -2.81 8.98 6.79
CA GLU A 365 -3.92 8.04 6.66
C GLU A 365 -4.07 7.21 7.95
N LEU A 366 -5.17 7.40 8.70
CA LEU A 366 -5.42 6.71 9.96
C LEU A 366 -6.58 5.70 9.93
N ASP A 367 -7.50 5.78 8.96
CA ASP A 367 -8.75 5.00 8.98
C ASP A 367 -9.23 4.41 7.63
N GLY A 368 -8.48 4.63 6.55
CA GLY A 368 -8.64 4.07 5.20
C GLY A 368 -9.70 4.78 4.35
N GLY A 369 -10.01 6.05 4.67
CA GLY A 369 -11.08 6.83 4.05
C GLY A 369 -10.63 8.13 3.38
N GLY A 370 -9.31 8.36 3.29
CA GLY A 370 -8.67 9.62 2.92
C GLY A 370 -7.91 10.21 4.12
N ASP A 371 -7.02 11.17 3.85
CA ASP A 371 -6.06 11.62 4.85
C ASP A 371 -6.66 12.40 6.02
N GLU A 372 -6.12 12.18 7.22
CA GLU A 372 -6.16 13.13 8.31
C GLU A 372 -5.01 14.14 8.23
N LEU A 373 -5.15 15.27 8.95
CA LEU A 373 -4.08 16.25 9.05
C LEU A 373 -3.52 16.36 10.46
N LEU A 374 -2.23 16.06 10.61
CA LEU A 374 -1.44 16.36 11.79
C LEU A 374 -0.89 17.78 11.71
N PHE A 375 -1.35 18.65 12.61
CA PHE A 375 -0.76 19.97 12.85
C PHE A 375 0.20 19.89 14.03
N TYR A 376 1.47 20.26 13.83
CA TYR A 376 2.48 20.28 14.89
C TYR A 376 3.18 21.64 15.01
N ARG A 377 3.52 21.99 16.26
CA ARG A 377 4.31 23.15 16.61
C ARG A 377 5.55 22.72 17.40
N THR A 378 6.67 23.37 17.12
CA THR A 378 7.96 23.12 17.81
C THR A 378 7.93 23.19 19.35
N ASP A 379 6.90 23.76 19.98
CA ASP A 379 6.72 23.74 21.43
C ASP A 379 6.13 22.43 21.98
N GLY A 380 5.76 21.48 21.11
CA GLY A 380 5.13 20.21 21.46
C GLY A 380 3.60 20.22 21.31
N THR A 381 3.00 21.36 20.94
CA THR A 381 1.57 21.43 20.62
C THR A 381 1.27 20.64 19.36
N PHE A 382 0.24 19.81 19.39
CA PHE A 382 -0.22 19.04 18.24
C PHE A 382 -1.75 18.95 18.18
N LYS A 383 -2.27 18.73 16.97
CA LYS A 383 -3.69 18.43 16.72
C LYS A 383 -3.83 17.51 15.51
N PHE A 384 -4.66 16.50 15.62
CA PHE A 384 -5.16 15.72 14.48
C PHE A 384 -6.55 16.20 14.11
N TYR A 385 -6.78 16.36 12.82
CA TYR A 385 -8.07 16.74 12.27
C TYR A 385 -8.48 15.75 11.20
N ALA A 386 -9.72 15.28 11.28
CA ALA A 386 -10.42 14.80 10.09
C ALA A 386 -10.61 15.99 9.14
N VAL A 387 -10.31 15.76 7.87
CA VAL A 387 -10.63 16.67 6.78
C VAL A 387 -11.60 15.96 5.83
N SER A 388 -12.58 16.70 5.31
CA SER A 388 -13.52 16.18 4.31
C SER A 388 -13.09 16.56 2.90
N GLY A 389 -13.58 15.84 1.88
CA GLY A 389 -13.41 16.15 0.45
C GLY A 389 -13.71 17.59 -0.02
N ASP A 390 -14.39 18.41 0.79
CA ASP A 390 -14.54 19.86 0.52
C ASP A 390 -13.51 20.75 1.26
N ALA A 391 -12.43 20.12 1.74
CA ALA A 391 -11.37 20.64 2.59
C ALA A 391 -11.86 21.29 3.92
N SER A 392 -12.99 20.83 4.50
CA SER A 392 -13.42 21.30 5.82
C SER A 392 -12.73 20.54 6.94
N LEU A 393 -12.07 21.24 7.86
CA LEU A 393 -11.62 20.63 9.11
C LEU A 393 -12.78 20.47 10.10
N GLY A 394 -12.91 19.27 10.65
CA GLY A 394 -13.80 18.98 11.77
C GLY A 394 -13.34 19.59 13.10
N SER A 395 -13.93 19.11 14.19
CA SER A 395 -13.29 19.27 15.50
C SER A 395 -12.05 18.38 15.56
N PRO A 396 -10.98 18.76 16.30
CA PRO A 396 -9.82 17.90 16.43
C PRO A 396 -10.23 16.50 16.92
N ILE A 397 -9.74 15.47 16.25
CA ILE A 397 -9.85 14.07 16.69
C ILE A 397 -9.09 13.92 18.01
N LEU A 398 -7.89 14.47 18.03
CA LEU A 398 -7.01 14.53 19.19
C LEU A 398 -6.26 15.87 19.21
N GLU A 399 -6.05 16.43 20.39
CA GLU A 399 -5.20 17.61 20.57
C GLU A 399 -4.45 17.56 21.90
N GLY A 400 -3.28 18.18 21.94
CA GLY A 400 -2.47 18.26 23.15
C GLY A 400 -1.20 19.08 22.99
N ASP A 401 -0.37 19.08 24.03
CA ASP A 401 0.92 19.80 24.10
C ASP A 401 2.08 18.91 24.59
N GLY A 402 1.85 17.59 24.61
CA GLY A 402 2.77 16.61 25.19
C GLY A 402 3.82 16.03 24.23
N TYR A 403 3.82 16.41 22.96
CA TYR A 403 4.81 15.90 22.01
C TYR A 403 6.20 16.43 22.34
N THR A 404 7.23 15.65 21.96
CA THR A 404 8.61 16.09 22.18
C THR A 404 8.83 17.41 21.40
N PRO A 405 9.33 18.49 22.05
CA PRO A 405 9.57 19.75 21.37
C PRO A 405 10.75 19.69 20.39
N GLY A 406 10.71 20.58 19.39
CA GLY A 406 11.81 20.88 18.49
C GLY A 406 12.07 19.84 17.40
N TRP A 407 11.04 19.14 16.93
CA TRP A 407 11.15 18.40 15.66
C TRP A 407 11.27 19.38 14.49
N SER A 408 12.17 19.10 13.55
CA SER A 408 12.43 19.95 12.38
C SER A 408 11.72 19.46 11.12
N SER A 409 11.44 18.16 11.03
CA SER A 409 10.61 17.54 9.99
C SER A 409 9.70 16.52 10.65
N ILE A 410 8.49 16.40 10.13
CA ILE A 410 7.58 15.28 10.37
C ILE A 410 7.15 14.82 8.99
N THR A 411 6.99 13.52 8.80
CA THR A 411 6.42 12.96 7.57
C THR A 411 5.69 11.67 7.93
N ALA A 412 4.64 11.38 7.18
CA ALA A 412 3.96 10.10 7.16
C ALA A 412 4.61 9.18 6.11
N LEU A 413 4.56 7.87 6.36
CA LEU A 413 4.96 6.76 5.48
C LEU A 413 4.15 5.52 5.93
N ASP A 414 3.67 4.73 5.00
CA ASP A 414 3.14 3.39 5.21
C ASP A 414 4.29 2.37 5.20
N LEU A 415 4.90 2.12 6.37
CA LEU A 415 6.09 1.26 6.43
C LEU A 415 5.79 -0.22 6.18
N ASP A 416 4.54 -0.64 6.36
CA ASP A 416 4.13 -2.04 6.27
C ASP A 416 3.22 -2.35 5.07
N GLY A 417 2.90 -1.35 4.24
CA GLY A 417 2.01 -1.47 3.09
C GLY A 417 0.56 -1.72 3.49
N GLY A 418 0.20 -1.46 4.75
CA GLY A 418 -1.11 -1.74 5.33
C GLY A 418 -2.17 -0.71 4.97
N GLY A 419 -1.81 0.37 4.28
CA GLY A 419 -2.63 1.55 4.02
C GLY A 419 -2.84 2.41 5.27
N HIS A 420 -1.94 2.32 6.25
CA HIS A 420 -1.98 3.10 7.48
C HIS A 420 -0.60 3.70 7.76
N ASP A 421 -0.56 5.01 8.00
CA ASP A 421 0.73 5.67 8.10
C ASP A 421 1.36 5.60 9.49
N GLU A 422 2.67 5.34 9.49
CA GLU A 422 3.57 5.67 10.58
C GLU A 422 4.11 7.10 10.45
N LEU A 423 4.36 7.71 11.61
CA LEU A 423 4.96 9.05 11.65
C LEU A 423 6.45 9.02 11.98
N LEU A 424 7.27 9.51 11.06
CA LEU A 424 8.66 9.86 11.30
C LEU A 424 8.77 11.28 11.84
N PHE A 425 9.26 11.41 13.07
CA PHE A 425 9.69 12.68 13.65
C PHE A 425 11.22 12.78 13.58
N TYR A 426 11.74 13.83 12.93
CA TYR A 426 13.18 14.01 12.71
C TYR A 426 13.69 15.38 13.17
N LYS A 427 14.94 15.41 13.66
CA LYS A 427 15.71 16.63 13.99
C LYS A 427 16.95 16.71 13.12
N ASP A 428 17.38 17.94 12.81
CA ASP A 428 18.59 18.22 12.05
C ASP A 428 19.89 17.63 12.65
N ASP A 429 19.93 17.36 13.95
CA ASP A 429 21.03 16.65 14.64
C ASP A 429 21.02 15.12 14.43
N GLY A 430 20.04 14.61 13.67
CA GLY A 430 19.82 13.20 13.38
C GLY A 430 19.09 12.43 14.47
N THR A 431 18.52 13.12 15.46
CA THR A 431 17.56 12.49 16.39
C THR A 431 16.29 12.17 15.62
N PHE A 432 15.80 10.95 15.78
CA PHE A 432 14.58 10.52 15.11
C PHE A 432 13.74 9.60 16.00
N LYS A 433 12.44 9.55 15.71
CA LYS A 433 11.50 8.58 16.26
C LYS A 433 10.44 8.24 15.22
N TYR A 434 10.17 6.95 15.07
CA TYR A 434 9.03 6.42 14.35
C TYR A 434 7.97 5.98 15.35
N TYR A 435 6.72 6.19 15.00
CA TYR A 435 5.57 5.85 15.83
C TYR A 435 4.46 5.28 14.96
N ASP A 436 3.89 4.15 15.38
CA ASP A 436 2.53 3.79 15.02
C ASP A 436 1.59 4.92 15.48
N VAL A 437 0.62 5.21 14.64
CA VAL A 437 -0.48 6.11 14.97
C VAL A 437 -1.77 5.31 14.98
N THR A 438 -2.56 5.44 16.04
CA THR A 438 -3.88 4.80 16.04
C THR A 438 -4.87 5.59 15.19
N ALA A 439 -5.96 4.96 14.75
CA ALA A 439 -7.14 5.64 14.17
C ALA A 439 -7.70 6.82 14.99
N GLY A 440 -7.32 6.96 16.27
CA GLY A 440 -7.66 8.11 17.12
C GLY A 440 -6.58 9.20 17.18
N GLY A 441 -5.56 9.15 16.32
CA GLY A 441 -4.39 10.05 16.29
C GLY A 441 -3.41 9.86 17.45
N SER A 442 -3.54 8.82 18.27
CA SER A 442 -2.65 8.64 19.42
C SER A 442 -1.37 7.92 19.01
N LEU A 443 -0.21 8.45 19.40
CA LEU A 443 1.07 7.77 19.16
C LEU A 443 1.26 6.60 20.14
N GLY A 444 1.68 5.47 19.59
CA GLY A 444 2.09 4.28 20.34
C GLY A 444 3.44 4.44 21.06
N SER A 445 4.01 3.31 21.47
CA SER A 445 5.43 3.27 21.80
C SER A 445 6.22 3.44 20.50
N PRO A 446 7.37 4.14 20.49
CA PRO A 446 8.13 4.28 19.26
C PRO A 446 8.54 2.90 18.74
N ILE A 447 8.24 2.61 17.47
CA ILE A 447 8.74 1.44 16.73
C ILE A 447 10.26 1.45 16.78
N ARG A 448 10.82 2.62 16.45
CA ARG A 448 12.23 2.89 16.45
C ARG A 448 12.51 4.30 16.94
N SER A 449 13.64 4.45 17.63
CA SER A 449 14.16 5.77 17.99
C SER A 449 15.68 5.74 18.08
N GLY A 450 16.30 6.89 17.84
CA GLY A 450 17.76 6.97 17.93
C GLY A 450 18.31 8.36 17.67
N VAL A 451 19.63 8.41 17.55
CA VAL A 451 20.41 9.60 17.23
C VAL A 451 21.41 9.27 16.12
N GLY A 452 21.75 10.27 15.30
CA GLY A 452 22.69 10.08 14.19
C GLY A 452 22.10 9.37 12.97
N TYR A 453 20.78 9.19 12.93
CA TYR A 453 20.04 8.94 11.68
C TYR A 453 20.35 10.11 10.76
N SER A 454 20.79 9.83 9.54
CA SER A 454 21.25 10.79 8.51
C SER A 454 21.23 12.27 8.94
N GLN A 455 22.39 12.93 9.17
CA GLN A 455 22.43 14.24 9.84
C GLN A 455 22.43 15.46 8.90
N GLY A 456 21.92 16.59 9.41
CA GLY A 456 22.06 17.92 8.81
C GLY A 456 21.13 18.17 7.63
N TRP A 457 20.02 17.42 7.52
CA TRP A 457 19.01 17.61 6.49
C TRP A 457 17.99 18.65 6.92
N SER A 458 17.56 19.44 5.94
CA SER A 458 16.61 20.54 6.12
C SER A 458 15.17 20.09 5.90
N VAL A 459 14.97 19.08 5.05
CA VAL A 459 13.69 18.43 4.79
C VAL A 459 13.91 16.92 4.79
N VAL A 460 12.98 16.20 5.40
CA VAL A 460 12.83 14.74 5.29
C VAL A 460 11.37 14.50 4.92
N ALA A 461 11.14 13.82 3.80
CA ALA A 461 9.81 13.49 3.29
C ALA A 461 9.76 11.99 2.96
N GLY A 462 8.64 11.36 3.31
CA GLY A 462 8.20 10.09 2.74
C GLY A 462 7.93 10.28 1.26
N ILE A 463 8.19 9.23 0.49
CA ILE A 463 7.99 9.21 -0.94
C ILE A 463 7.91 7.76 -1.41
N ASP A 464 7.00 7.46 -2.32
CA ASP A 464 6.97 6.22 -3.09
C ASP A 464 7.70 6.45 -4.43
N LEU A 465 8.79 5.72 -4.68
CA LEU A 465 9.52 5.80 -5.95
C LEU A 465 9.11 4.73 -6.96
N ASP A 466 8.34 3.71 -6.60
CA ASP A 466 8.24 2.47 -7.37
C ASP A 466 7.23 2.49 -8.54
#